data_AF-A0A955PNU9-F1
#
_entry.id   AF-A0A955PNU9-F1
#
_cell.length_a   1.000
_cell.length_b   1.000
_cell.length_c   1.000
_cell.angle_alpha   90.00
_cell.angle_beta   90.00
_cell.angle_gamma   90.00
#
_symmetry.space_group_name_H-M   'P 1'
#
loop_
_entity.id
_entity.type
_entity.pdbx_description
1 polymer ?
#
loop_
_entity_poly.entity_id
_entity_poly.type
_entity_poly.pdbx_seq_one_letter_code
_entity_poly.pdbx_strand_id
1 'polypeptide(L)' 'AFDSRGSLWVTDSGNSRIQKFSPDGRLLAIVGPQVQGGVPLKSPKGIAFGNGFLLASDFGNQRLLKWSP' A
#
# COMPACT_ATOMS: atom_id res chain seq x y z
N ALA A 1 -4.37 -7.20 -1.21
CA ALA A 1 -4.82 -7.36 -2.62
C ALA A 1 -3.66 -7.85 -3.47
N PHE A 2 -3.93 -8.57 -4.55
CA PHE A 2 -2.88 -9.00 -5.49
C PHE A 2 -2.90 -8.10 -6.74
N ASP A 3 -1.72 -7.73 -7.25
CA ASP A 3 -1.61 -7.04 -8.54
C ASP A 3 -1.62 -8.04 -9.72
N SER A 4 -1.67 -7.54 -10.96
CA SER A 4 -1.72 -8.38 -12.17
C SER A 4 -0.47 -9.24 -12.40
N ARG A 5 0.61 -8.99 -11.64
CA ARG A 5 1.84 -9.78 -11.65
C ARG A 5 1.90 -10.77 -10.49
N GLY A 6 0.83 -10.91 -9.72
CA GLY A 6 0.74 -11.80 -8.56
C GLY A 6 1.45 -11.28 -7.31
N SER A 7 1.93 -10.03 -7.29
CA SER A 7 2.54 -9.48 -6.08
C SER A 7 1.45 -9.16 -5.05
N LEU A 8 1.69 -9.48 -3.78
CA LEU A 8 0.77 -9.20 -2.68
C LEU A 8 1.02 -7.80 -2.11
N TRP A 9 -0.05 -7.02 -2.00
CA TRP A 9 -0.05 -5.71 -1.35
C TRP A 9 -0.87 -5.75 -0.06
N VAL A 10 -0.27 -5.28 1.04
CA VAL A 10 -0.82 -5.36 2.40
C VAL A 10 -0.82 -3.99 3.04
N THR A 11 -1.97 -3.57 3.57
CA THR A 11 -2.10 -2.44 4.49
C THR A 11 -1.82 -2.93 5.92
N ASP A 12 -0.69 -2.54 6.47
CA ASP A 12 -0.29 -2.87 7.84
C ASP A 12 -0.65 -1.70 8.76
N SER A 13 -1.93 -1.68 9.16
CA SER A 13 -2.57 -0.52 9.80
C SER A 13 -1.87 -0.09 11.08
N GLY A 14 -1.51 -1.04 11.95
CA GLY A 14 -0.87 -0.75 13.24
C GLY A 14 0.50 -0.10 13.08
N ASN A 15 1.20 -0.42 12.00
CA ASN A 15 2.53 0.12 11.69
C ASN A 15 2.49 1.31 10.72
N SER A 16 1.29 1.82 10.40
CA SER A 16 1.11 2.96 9.49
C SER A 16 1.86 2.83 8.16
N ARG A 17 1.82 1.63 7.54
CA ARG A 17 2.53 1.36 6.28
C ARG A 17 1.73 0.50 5.31
N ILE A 18 2.13 0.52 4.06
CA ILE A 18 1.74 -0.44 3.02
C ILE A 18 2.98 -1.21 2.61
N GLN A 19 2.85 -2.51 2.39
CA GLN A 19 3.95 -3.38 1.97
C GLN A 19 3.60 -4.10 0.68
N LYS A 20 4.60 -4.27 -0.20
CA LYS A 20 4.52 -5.09 -1.40
C LYS A 20 5.42 -6.31 -1.23
N PHE A 21 4.89 -7.49 -1.49
CA PHE A 21 5.61 -8.75 -1.50
C PHE A 21 5.55 -9.40 -2.88
N SER A 22 6.60 -10.12 -3.27
CA SER A 22 6.56 -10.97 -4.46
C SER A 22 5.64 -12.18 -4.24
N PRO A 23 5.28 -12.91 -5.31
CA PRO A 23 4.42 -14.10 -5.21
C PRO A 23 4.96 -15.19 -4.26
N ASP A 24 6.27 -15.26 -4.07
CA ASP A 24 6.96 -16.18 -3.16
C ASP A 24 7.10 -15.63 -1.72
N GLY A 25 6.53 -14.46 -1.42
CA GLY A 25 6.47 -13.88 -0.08
C GLY A 25 7.66 -13.00 0.32
N ARG A 26 8.64 -12.76 -0.56
CA ARG A 26 9.73 -11.82 -0.28
C ARG A 26 9.25 -10.37 -0.29
N LEU A 27 9.67 -9.57 0.69
CA LEU A 27 9.36 -8.14 0.74
C LEU A 27 10.07 -7.39 -0.40
N LEU A 28 9.31 -6.66 -1.21
CA LEU A 28 9.80 -5.88 -2.36
C LEU A 28 9.82 -4.38 -2.08
N ALA A 29 8.82 -3.85 -1.38
CA ALA A 29 8.73 -2.42 -1.12
C ALA A 29 7.92 -2.12 0.14
N ILE A 30 8.19 -0.96 0.74
CA ILE A 30 7.42 -0.37 1.82
C ILE A 30 7.02 1.04 1.41
N VAL A 31 5.78 1.43 1.67
CA VAL A 31 5.28 2.80 1.58
C VAL A 31 4.83 3.24 2.97
N GLY A 32 5.29 4.38 3.45
CA GLY A 32 4.88 4.96 4.74
C GLY A 32 5.94 5.90 5.31
N PRO A 33 5.71 6.45 6.52
CA PRO A 33 6.53 7.49 7.12
C PRO A 33 7.94 7.03 7.49
N GLN A 34 8.16 5.73 7.65
CA GLN A 34 9.47 5.13 7.90
C GLN A 34 10.43 5.19 6.69
N VAL A 35 9.93 5.53 5.50
CA VAL A 35 10.75 5.68 4.30
C VAL A 35 11.09 7.17 4.14
N GLN A 36 12.35 7.50 3.87
CA GLN A 36 12.78 8.87 3.63
C GLN A 36 12.03 9.46 2.41
N GLY A 37 11.37 10.61 2.59
CA GLY A 37 10.50 11.19 1.56
C GLY A 37 9.22 10.39 1.29
N GLY A 38 8.90 9.44 2.17
CA GLY A 38 7.74 8.57 2.05
C GLY A 38 6.42 9.27 2.37
N VAL A 39 5.33 8.52 2.23
CA VAL A 39 3.98 9.03 2.45
C VAL A 39 3.64 8.99 3.93
N PRO A 40 3.21 10.10 4.56
CA PRO A 40 2.77 10.08 5.96
C PRO A 40 1.40 9.42 6.06
N LEU A 41 1.38 8.09 6.18
CA LEU A 41 0.18 7.28 6.34
C LEU A 41 -0.28 7.25 7.80
N LYS A 42 -1.57 7.04 8.02
CA LYS A 42 -2.16 6.86 9.34
C LYS A 42 -3.26 5.80 9.31
N SER A 43 -3.01 4.66 9.94
CA SER A 43 -3.95 3.54 10.03
C SER A 43 -4.59 3.14 8.68
N PRO A 44 -3.82 2.91 7.60
CA PRO A 44 -4.41 2.53 6.31
C PRO A 44 -5.19 1.23 6.42
N LYS A 45 -6.34 1.08 5.73
CA LYS A 45 -7.24 -0.09 5.94
C LYS A 45 -7.52 -0.92 4.68
N GLY A 46 -7.95 -0.27 3.62
CA GLY A 46 -8.40 -0.91 2.39
C GLY A 46 -7.40 -0.67 1.26
N ILE A 47 -7.27 -1.66 0.38
CA ILE A 47 -6.43 -1.56 -0.82
C ILE A 47 -7.10 -2.30 -1.98
N ALA A 48 -7.17 -1.65 -3.15
CA ALA A 48 -7.82 -2.20 -4.33
C ALA A 48 -7.08 -1.80 -5.60
N PHE A 49 -7.10 -2.70 -6.58
CA PHE A 49 -6.65 -2.43 -7.94
C PHE A 49 -7.87 -2.25 -8.85
N GLY A 50 -7.79 -1.28 -9.76
CA GLY A 50 -8.83 -1.07 -10.77
C GLY A 50 -8.34 -0.10 -11.83
N ASN A 51 -8.74 -0.33 -13.09
CA ASN A 51 -8.44 0.57 -14.23
C ASN A 51 -6.97 1.02 -14.30
N GLY A 52 -6.03 0.10 -14.05
CA GLY A 52 -4.60 0.36 -14.11
C GLY A 52 -4.03 1.17 -12.95
N PHE A 53 -4.77 1.42 -11.88
CA PHE A 53 -4.27 2.12 -10.69
C PHE A 53 -4.49 1.30 -9.41
N LEU A 54 -3.71 1.66 -8.38
CA LEU A 54 -3.88 1.22 -7.01
C LEU A 54 -4.56 2.34 -6.21
N LEU A 55 -5.58 1.99 -5.45
CA LEU A 55 -6.14 2.85 -4.40
C LEU A 55 -5.86 2.24 -3.04
N ALA A 56 -5.46 3.08 -2.08
CA ALA A 56 -5.45 2.72 -0.67
C ALA A 56 -6.19 3.76 0.15
N SER A 57 -6.96 3.30 1.15
CA SER A 57 -7.56 4.20 2.13
C SER A 57 -6.56 4.53 3.22
N ASP A 58 -6.13 5.78 3.26
CA ASP A 58 -5.33 6.35 4.34
C ASP A 58 -6.28 6.85 5.43
N PHE A 59 -6.95 5.89 6.07
CA PHE A 59 -8.18 6.09 6.84
C PHE A 59 -8.03 7.15 7.95
N GLY A 60 -6.93 7.11 8.70
CA GLY A 60 -6.69 8.06 9.79
C GLY A 60 -6.43 9.50 9.31
N ASN A 61 -6.08 9.66 8.03
CA ASN A 61 -5.90 10.95 7.36
C ASN A 61 -7.10 11.33 6.47
N GLN A 62 -8.18 10.53 6.49
CA GLN A 62 -9.44 10.83 5.80
C GLN A 62 -9.28 11.10 4.30
N ARG A 63 -8.33 10.40 3.65
CA ARG A 63 -8.07 10.53 2.22
C ARG A 63 -7.91 9.18 1.55
N LEU A 64 -8.07 9.19 0.22
CA LEU A 64 -7.59 8.11 -0.63
C LEU A 64 -6.24 8.50 -1.22
N LEU A 65 -5.37 7.53 -1.33
CA LEU A 65 -4.16 7.63 -2.12
C LEU A 65 -4.35 6.83 -3.39
N LYS A 66 -3.88 7.38 -4.50
CA LYS A 66 -3.94 6.76 -5.83
C LYS A 66 -2.55 6.71 -6.42
N TRP A 67 -2.15 5.55 -6.93
CA TRP A 67 -0.90 5.37 -7.65
C TRP A 67 -1.14 4.76 -9.01
N SER A 68 -0.40 5.25 -10.00
CA SER A 68 -0.24 4.58 -11.30
C SER A 68 1.05 3.75 -11.24
N PRO A 69 1.02 2.46 -11.61
CA PRO A 69 2.20 1.61 -11.73
C PRO A 69 3.23 2.11 -12.75
#